data_AF-A0A7L4FAP7-F1
#
_entry.id   AF-A0A7L4FAP7-F1
#
_cell.length_a   1.000
_cell.length_b   1.000
_cell.length_c   1.000
_cell.angle_alpha   90.00
_cell.angle_beta   90.00
_cell.angle_gamma   90.00
#
_symmetry.space_group_name_H-M   'P 1'
#
loop_
_entity.id
_entity.type
_entity.pdbx_description
1 polymer ?
#
loop_
_entity_poly.entity_id
_entity_poly.type
_entity_poly.pdbx_seq_one_letter_code
_entity_poly.pdbx_strand_id
1 'polypeptide(L)'
;RCCNTCDDVREAYRRRGWAFKNPDTIEQCKREGFSQKMQEQKNEGCQVYGFLEVNKVAGNFHFAPGKSFQQSHVHVHDLQSFGLDNINMTHYIKHLSFGRDYPGIVNPLDGTDVTAQQASMMFQYFVKVVPTVYMKVDGEVVRTNQFSVTRHEKIANGLLGDQGLPGVFVLYELSPMMVKLTEKHRSFTHFLTGVCAIVGGIFTVAGFIDSLIYHSARAIQKKIELGKTI
;
A
#
# COMPACT_ATOMS: atom_id res chain seq x y z
N ARG A 1 -18.85 39.25 -17.43
CA ARG A 1 -18.59 38.06 -18.27
C ARG A 1 -19.79 37.14 -18.13
N CYS A 2 -20.38 36.67 -19.22
CA CYS A 2 -21.51 35.74 -19.18
C CYS A 2 -21.01 34.34 -18.78
N CYS A 3 -21.81 33.62 -17.97
CA CYS A 3 -21.55 32.24 -17.56
C CYS A 3 -22.66 31.37 -18.16
N ASN A 4 -22.28 30.40 -19.00
CA ASN A 4 -23.26 29.60 -19.75
C ASN A 4 -23.63 28.32 -19.00
N THR A 5 -22.70 27.77 -18.22
CA THR A 5 -22.87 26.54 -17.44
C THR A 5 -22.85 26.79 -15.93
N CYS A 6 -23.33 25.83 -15.13
CA CYS A 6 -23.19 25.90 -13.68
C CYS A 6 -21.71 25.98 -13.25
N ASP A 7 -20.84 25.23 -13.94
CA ASP A 7 -19.40 25.24 -13.67
C ASP A 7 -18.74 26.59 -13.98
N ASP A 8 -19.19 27.30 -15.03
CA ASP A 8 -18.72 28.66 -15.32
C ASP A 8 -19.06 29.63 -14.18
N VAL A 9 -20.28 29.52 -13.63
CA VAL A 9 -20.72 30.35 -12.50
C VAL A 9 -19.89 30.02 -11.26
N ARG A 10 -19.69 28.73 -10.95
CA ARG A 10 -18.86 28.28 -9.82
C ARG A 10 -17.42 28.76 -9.94
N GLU A 11 -16.84 28.66 -11.12
CA GLU A 11 -15.49 29.18 -11.42
C GLU A 11 -15.41 30.70 -11.25
N ALA A 12 -16.43 31.44 -11.71
CA ALA A 12 -16.50 32.88 -11.55
C ALA A 12 -16.63 33.33 -10.09
N TYR A 13 -17.46 32.63 -9.29
CA TYR A 13 -17.59 32.86 -7.85
C TYR A 13 -16.27 32.60 -7.13
N ARG A 14 -15.60 31.48 -7.45
CA ARG A 14 -14.29 31.12 -6.87
C ARG A 14 -13.22 32.17 -7.14
N ARG A 15 -13.11 32.66 -8.38
CA ARG A 15 -12.15 33.72 -8.76
C ARG A 15 -12.39 35.03 -8.01
N ARG A 16 -13.62 35.28 -7.57
CA ARG A 16 -14.00 36.46 -6.77
C ARG A 16 -13.97 36.21 -5.27
N GLY A 17 -13.68 34.98 -4.82
CA GLY A 17 -13.74 34.60 -3.40
C GLY A 17 -15.15 34.62 -2.81
N TRP A 18 -16.18 34.50 -3.65
CA TRP A 18 -17.57 34.51 -3.20
C TRP A 18 -18.01 33.11 -2.76
N ALA A 19 -18.77 33.04 -1.67
CA ALA A 19 -19.31 31.78 -1.16
C ALA A 19 -20.41 31.24 -2.09
N PHE A 20 -20.30 29.96 -2.46
CA PHE A 20 -21.29 29.27 -3.27
C PHE A 20 -22.28 28.50 -2.36
N LYS A 21 -23.29 29.20 -1.84
CA LYS A 21 -24.14 28.69 -0.75
C LYS A 21 -25.33 27.83 -1.19
N ASN A 22 -26.03 28.23 -2.25
CA ASN A 22 -27.22 27.51 -2.72
C ASN A 22 -27.17 27.37 -4.25
N PRO A 23 -27.02 26.15 -4.80
CA PRO A 23 -27.02 25.94 -6.24
C PRO A 23 -28.38 26.24 -6.88
N ASP A 24 -29.49 26.09 -6.13
CA ASP A 24 -30.84 26.20 -6.67
C ASP A 24 -31.27 27.65 -6.96
N THR A 25 -30.55 28.63 -6.41
CA THR A 25 -30.77 30.06 -6.70
C THR A 25 -30.11 30.49 -8.00
N ILE A 26 -29.27 29.64 -8.60
CA ILE A 26 -28.53 29.93 -9.82
C ILE A 26 -29.20 29.19 -10.98
N GLU A 27 -29.69 29.95 -11.96
CA GLU A 27 -30.46 29.42 -13.09
C GLU A 27 -29.73 28.30 -13.83
N GLN A 28 -28.43 28.47 -14.10
CA GLN A 28 -27.60 27.48 -14.77
C GLN A 28 -27.53 26.17 -13.99
N CYS A 29 -27.33 26.24 -12.68
CA CYS A 29 -27.20 25.07 -11.80
C CYS A 29 -28.53 24.34 -11.58
N LYS A 30 -29.63 25.10 -11.49
CA LYS A 30 -30.98 24.54 -11.43
C LYS A 30 -31.35 23.83 -12.74
N ARG A 31 -31.08 24.46 -13.89
CA ARG A 31 -31.31 23.89 -15.22
C ARG A 31 -30.52 22.60 -15.45
N GLU A 32 -29.31 22.53 -14.93
CA GLU A 32 -28.42 21.36 -15.06
C GLU A 32 -28.63 20.29 -13.98
N GLY A 33 -29.55 20.52 -13.04
CA GLY A 33 -29.89 19.58 -11.96
C GLY A 33 -28.75 19.33 -10.98
N PHE A 34 -27.92 20.34 -10.68
CA PHE A 34 -26.71 20.16 -9.87
C PHE A 34 -26.99 19.58 -8.47
N SER A 35 -28.00 20.12 -7.77
CA SER A 35 -28.36 19.67 -6.42
C SER A 35 -28.84 18.21 -6.41
N GLN A 36 -29.60 17.81 -7.43
CA GLN A 36 -30.07 16.43 -7.57
C GLN A 36 -28.91 15.46 -7.82
N LYS A 37 -28.00 15.79 -8.75
CA LYS A 37 -26.79 15.00 -9.01
C LYS A 37 -25.94 14.84 -7.74
N MET A 38 -25.82 15.90 -6.96
CA MET A 38 -25.07 15.84 -5.70
C MET A 38 -25.72 14.95 -4.65
N GLN A 39 -27.06 14.91 -4.61
CA GLN A 39 -27.80 14.03 -3.72
C GLN A 39 -27.72 12.56 -4.15
N GLU A 40 -27.74 12.28 -5.46
CA GLU A 40 -27.54 10.94 -6.03
C GLU A 40 -26.15 10.39 -5.70
N GLN A 41 -25.11 11.24 -5.80
CA GLN A 41 -23.72 10.86 -5.51
C GLN A 41 -23.38 10.77 -4.02
N LYS A 42 -24.28 11.16 -3.12
CA LYS A 42 -24.00 11.25 -1.67
C LYS A 42 -23.55 9.93 -1.05
N ASN A 43 -24.04 8.80 -1.56
CA ASN A 43 -23.74 7.46 -1.05
C ASN A 43 -22.83 6.66 -1.98
N GLU A 44 -22.25 7.31 -2.99
CA GLU A 44 -21.35 6.64 -3.94
C GLU A 44 -19.91 6.61 -3.41
N GLY A 45 -19.16 5.60 -3.87
CA GLY A 45 -17.72 5.50 -3.70
C GLY A 45 -17.00 5.77 -5.01
N CYS A 46 -15.70 6.00 -4.93
CA CYS A 46 -14.85 6.27 -6.08
C CYS A 46 -13.74 5.22 -6.18
N GLN A 47 -13.55 4.64 -7.37
CA GLN A 47 -12.39 3.80 -7.69
C GLN A 47 -11.36 4.63 -8.46
N VAL A 48 -10.21 4.88 -7.84
CA VAL A 48 -9.07 5.55 -8.48
C VAL A 48 -8.03 4.52 -8.87
N TYR A 49 -7.58 4.55 -10.13
CA TYR A 49 -6.47 3.73 -10.62
C TYR A 49 -5.71 4.50 -11.70
N GLY A 50 -4.41 4.27 -11.80
CA GLY A 50 -3.56 4.91 -12.80
C GLY A 50 -2.12 5.03 -12.33
N PHE A 51 -1.35 5.82 -13.08
CA PHE A 51 0.05 6.12 -12.78
C PHE A 51 0.24 7.63 -12.71
N LEU A 52 1.10 8.07 -11.79
CA LEU A 52 1.46 9.48 -11.64
C LEU A 52 2.97 9.62 -11.85
N GLU A 53 3.35 10.44 -12.83
CA GLU A 53 4.74 10.86 -12.99
C GLU A 53 5.04 12.02 -12.06
N VAL A 54 6.01 11.84 -11.17
CA VAL A 54 6.41 12.85 -10.19
C VAL A 54 7.90 13.13 -10.28
N ASN A 55 8.28 14.33 -9.86
CA ASN A 55 9.68 14.66 -9.67
C ASN A 55 10.28 13.78 -8.56
N LYS A 56 11.55 13.41 -8.71
CA LYS A 56 12.31 12.65 -7.72
C LYS A 56 12.79 13.55 -6.58
N VAL A 57 11.85 14.17 -5.88
CA VAL A 57 12.05 15.02 -4.70
C VAL A 57 10.97 14.71 -3.68
N ALA A 58 11.11 15.19 -2.45
CA ALA A 58 10.04 15.08 -1.46
C ALA A 58 8.77 15.78 -1.96
N GLY A 59 7.62 15.14 -1.78
CA GLY A 59 6.36 15.65 -2.28
C GLY A 59 5.16 15.01 -1.59
N ASN A 60 3.97 15.44 -2.01
CA ASN A 60 2.73 14.82 -1.57
C ASN A 60 1.73 14.76 -2.73
N PHE A 61 0.94 13.70 -2.74
CA PHE A 61 -0.31 13.65 -3.48
C PHE A 61 -1.41 13.27 -2.50
N HIS A 62 -2.63 13.70 -2.75
CA HIS A 62 -3.73 13.46 -1.83
C HIS A 62 -5.07 13.40 -2.55
N PHE A 63 -5.98 12.66 -1.95
CA PHE A 63 -7.38 12.54 -2.34
C PHE A 63 -8.21 13.24 -1.29
N ALA A 64 -8.87 14.31 -1.68
CA ALA A 64 -9.77 15.05 -0.83
C ALA A 64 -11.04 15.40 -1.63
N PRO A 65 -12.18 15.54 -0.95
CA PRO A 65 -13.43 15.95 -1.57
C PRO A 65 -13.33 17.39 -2.07
N GLY A 66 -14.09 17.70 -3.11
CA GLY A 66 -14.10 19.03 -3.71
C GLY A 66 -13.32 19.12 -5.02
N LYS A 67 -13.56 20.21 -5.76
CA LYS A 67 -12.75 20.51 -6.93
C LYS A 67 -11.42 21.07 -6.44
N SER A 68 -10.34 20.45 -6.90
CA SER A 68 -9.00 20.86 -6.55
C SER A 68 -8.58 22.04 -7.44
N PHE A 69 -7.97 23.08 -6.85
CA PHE A 69 -7.49 24.25 -7.58
C PHE A 69 -6.15 24.74 -7.03
N GLN A 70 -5.41 25.48 -7.85
CA GLN A 70 -4.20 26.16 -7.42
C GLN A 70 -4.54 27.62 -7.12
N GLN A 71 -4.29 28.05 -5.88
CA GLN A 71 -4.30 29.46 -5.50
C GLN A 71 -2.96 29.78 -4.88
N SER A 72 -2.26 30.79 -5.42
CA SER A 72 -0.94 31.21 -4.93
C SER A 72 0.09 30.08 -4.82
N HIS A 73 0.18 29.19 -5.81
CA HIS A 73 1.08 28.01 -5.84
C HIS A 73 0.80 26.92 -4.80
N VAL A 74 -0.32 27.00 -4.05
CA VAL A 74 -0.74 25.98 -3.09
C VAL A 74 -1.95 25.23 -3.65
N HIS A 75 -1.99 23.91 -3.41
CA HIS A 75 -3.13 23.09 -3.77
C HIS A 75 -4.23 23.22 -2.70
N VAL A 76 -5.39 23.73 -3.10
CA VAL A 76 -6.54 23.97 -2.22
C VAL A 76 -7.75 23.22 -2.77
N HIS A 77 -8.60 22.71 -1.88
CA HIS A 77 -9.86 22.05 -2.24
C HIS A 77 -11.04 22.92 -1.86
N ASP A 78 -12.01 23.06 -2.77
CA ASP A 78 -13.27 23.72 -2.49
C ASP A 78 -14.26 22.74 -1.86
N LEU A 79 -14.38 22.82 -0.54
CA LEU A 79 -15.26 21.98 0.28
C LEU A 79 -16.66 22.55 0.45
N GLN A 80 -16.92 23.78 -0.03
CA GLN A 80 -18.17 24.49 0.25
C GLN A 80 -19.39 23.75 -0.30
N SER A 81 -19.20 22.94 -1.35
CA SER A 81 -20.28 22.16 -1.98
C SER A 81 -20.60 20.84 -1.27
N PHE A 82 -19.73 20.35 -0.37
CA PHE A 82 -19.85 18.98 0.17
C PHE A 82 -20.31 18.92 1.64
N GLY A 83 -20.28 20.03 2.38
CA GLY A 83 -20.58 20.04 3.81
C GLY A 83 -19.52 19.26 4.59
N LEU A 84 -18.68 19.97 5.33
CA LEU A 84 -17.50 19.40 6.01
C LEU A 84 -17.80 18.35 7.07
N ASP A 85 -19.05 18.07 7.42
CA ASP A 85 -19.39 17.31 8.63
C ASP A 85 -19.82 15.85 8.36
N ASN A 86 -19.95 15.42 7.09
CA ASN A 86 -20.51 14.10 6.74
C ASN A 86 -19.73 13.32 5.68
N ILE A 87 -18.44 13.62 5.48
CA ILE A 87 -17.66 12.96 4.43
C ILE A 87 -17.03 11.68 4.99
N ASN A 88 -17.38 10.54 4.41
CA ASN A 88 -16.79 9.25 4.75
C ASN A 88 -15.49 9.05 3.97
N MET A 89 -14.38 8.97 4.71
CA MET A 89 -13.02 8.76 4.16
C MET A 89 -12.54 7.31 4.32
N THR A 90 -13.46 6.36 4.53
CA THR A 90 -13.18 4.92 4.49
C THR A 90 -12.64 4.56 3.10
N HIS A 91 -11.55 3.80 3.05
CA HIS A 91 -10.90 3.48 1.79
C HIS A 91 -10.18 2.13 1.85
N TYR A 92 -10.08 1.51 0.68
CA TYR A 92 -9.33 0.28 0.46
C TYR A 92 -8.20 0.56 -0.53
N ILE A 93 -6.95 0.42 -0.08
CA ILE A 93 -5.78 0.55 -0.93
C ILE A 93 -5.52 -0.79 -1.57
N LYS A 94 -5.97 -0.94 -2.82
CA LYS A 94 -5.74 -2.18 -3.58
C LYS A 94 -4.26 -2.39 -3.87
N HIS A 95 -3.60 -1.37 -4.40
CA HIS A 95 -2.18 -1.42 -4.75
C HIS A 95 -1.56 -0.03 -4.78
N LEU A 96 -0.36 0.13 -4.22
CA LEU A 96 0.47 1.32 -4.37
C LEU A 96 1.94 0.93 -4.49
N SER A 97 2.59 1.35 -5.57
CA SER A 97 3.99 1.06 -5.85
C SER A 97 4.73 2.28 -6.37
N PHE A 98 6.06 2.25 -6.26
CA PHE A 98 6.96 3.31 -6.73
C PHE A 98 7.94 2.76 -7.75
N GLY A 99 7.57 2.77 -9.04
CA GLY A 99 8.42 2.29 -10.13
C GLY A 99 7.93 0.94 -10.67
N ARG A 100 8.87 0.07 -11.07
CA ARG A 100 8.57 -1.23 -11.67
C ARG A 100 8.68 -2.36 -10.65
N ASP A 101 7.81 -3.35 -10.73
CA ASP A 101 7.91 -4.51 -9.85
C ASP A 101 9.11 -5.41 -10.19
N TYR A 102 9.57 -6.15 -9.18
CA TYR A 102 10.53 -7.24 -9.33
C TYR A 102 10.10 -8.44 -8.47
N PRO A 103 10.56 -9.67 -8.78
CA PRO A 103 10.17 -10.85 -8.03
C PRO A 103 10.45 -10.73 -6.53
N GLY A 104 9.40 -10.93 -5.72
CA GLY A 104 9.50 -10.87 -4.25
C GLY A 104 9.40 -9.46 -3.65
N ILE A 105 9.09 -8.42 -4.45
CA ILE A 105 8.72 -7.12 -3.90
C ILE A 105 7.42 -7.25 -3.08
N VAL A 106 7.37 -6.59 -1.92
CA VAL A 106 6.17 -6.48 -1.09
C VAL A 106 5.94 -5.00 -0.83
N ASN A 107 4.81 -4.48 -1.31
CA ASN A 107 4.42 -3.10 -1.07
C ASN A 107 3.61 -3.02 0.24
N PRO A 108 4.03 -2.23 1.24
CA PRO A 108 3.40 -2.22 2.55
C PRO A 108 1.92 -1.82 2.60
N LEU A 109 1.40 -1.14 1.59
CA LEU A 109 0.02 -0.64 1.55
C LEU A 109 -0.92 -1.50 0.70
N ASP A 110 -0.42 -2.54 0.02
CA ASP A 110 -1.26 -3.39 -0.83
C ASP A 110 -2.28 -4.16 0.02
N GLY A 111 -3.54 -4.14 -0.41
CA GLY A 111 -4.65 -4.79 0.28
C GLY A 111 -5.03 -4.18 1.63
N THR A 112 -4.68 -2.93 1.90
CA THR A 112 -4.97 -2.28 3.19
C THR A 112 -6.39 -1.73 3.22
N ASP A 113 -7.21 -2.21 4.15
CA ASP A 113 -8.55 -1.69 4.44
C ASP A 113 -8.53 -0.73 5.64
N VAL A 114 -9.12 0.45 5.47
CA VAL A 114 -9.14 1.50 6.49
C VAL A 114 -10.54 2.08 6.65
N THR A 115 -11.14 1.83 7.80
CA THR A 115 -12.46 2.34 8.19
C THR A 115 -12.37 3.64 8.95
N ALA A 116 -13.05 4.68 8.46
CA ALA A 116 -13.20 5.94 9.17
C ALA A 116 -14.20 5.78 10.33
N GLN A 117 -13.73 6.01 11.57
CA GLN A 117 -14.56 5.93 12.78
C GLN A 117 -15.47 7.17 12.93
N GLN A 118 -15.09 8.28 12.32
CA GLN A 118 -15.82 9.54 12.37
C GLN A 118 -15.86 10.15 10.96
N ALA A 119 -16.87 10.98 10.71
CA ALA A 119 -16.88 11.80 9.50
C ALA A 119 -15.65 12.73 9.49
N SER A 120 -15.16 13.02 8.30
CA SER A 120 -14.11 14.02 8.08
C SER A 120 -12.78 13.68 8.77
N MET A 121 -12.45 12.40 8.78
CA MET A 121 -11.11 11.94 9.13
C MET A 121 -10.09 12.30 8.04
N MET A 122 -8.89 12.60 8.49
CA MET A 122 -7.70 12.87 7.70
C MET A 122 -6.71 11.73 7.92
N PHE A 123 -6.41 10.99 6.87
CA PHE A 123 -5.44 9.88 6.87
C PHE A 123 -4.16 10.34 6.20
N GLN A 124 -3.02 10.16 6.88
CA GLN A 124 -1.71 10.52 6.39
C GLN A 124 -0.82 9.28 6.34
N TYR A 125 -0.28 9.01 5.16
CA TYR A 125 0.69 7.97 4.89
C TYR A 125 2.04 8.62 4.60
N PHE A 126 2.95 8.52 5.55
CA PHE A 126 4.33 8.95 5.39
C PHE A 126 5.12 7.82 4.76
N VAL A 127 5.42 7.97 3.48
CA VAL A 127 6.09 6.98 2.64
C VAL A 127 7.56 7.34 2.50
N LYS A 128 8.45 6.44 2.89
CA LYS A 128 9.88 6.60 2.67
C LYS A 128 10.33 5.71 1.52
N VAL A 129 10.56 6.32 0.36
CA VAL A 129 10.91 5.65 -0.88
C VAL A 129 12.41 5.35 -0.89
N VAL A 130 12.78 4.07 -1.04
CA VAL A 130 14.16 3.59 -1.04
C VAL A 130 14.53 3.14 -2.46
N PRO A 131 15.41 3.88 -3.16
CA PRO A 131 15.94 3.47 -4.46
C PRO A 131 16.52 2.06 -4.39
N THR A 132 16.10 1.19 -5.31
CA THR A 132 16.47 -0.22 -5.34
C THR A 132 16.94 -0.62 -6.74
N VAL A 133 18.10 -1.27 -6.79
CA VAL A 133 18.63 -1.88 -8.02
C VAL A 133 18.52 -3.39 -7.88
N TYR A 134 17.71 -4.01 -8.72
CA TYR A 134 17.56 -5.45 -8.79
C TYR A 134 18.34 -5.98 -10.00
N MET A 135 19.33 -6.83 -9.75
CA MET A 135 20.10 -7.51 -10.78
C MET A 135 19.59 -8.94 -10.92
N LYS A 136 19.03 -9.26 -12.08
CA LYS A 136 18.60 -10.61 -12.44
C LYS A 136 19.81 -11.51 -12.72
N VAL A 137 19.55 -12.81 -12.73
CA VAL A 137 20.60 -13.82 -13.02
C VAL A 137 21.11 -13.75 -14.46
N ASP A 138 20.25 -13.31 -15.39
CA ASP A 138 20.61 -13.07 -16.81
C ASP A 138 21.44 -11.80 -17.03
N GLY A 139 21.67 -10.99 -15.98
CA GLY A 139 22.39 -9.73 -16.04
C GLY A 139 21.50 -8.51 -16.31
N GLU A 140 20.19 -8.66 -16.51
CA GLU A 140 19.27 -7.53 -16.64
C GLU A 140 19.22 -6.74 -15.32
N VAL A 141 19.29 -5.41 -15.44
CA VAL A 141 19.26 -4.50 -14.29
C VAL A 141 17.95 -3.71 -14.28
N VAL A 142 17.12 -3.99 -13.28
CA VAL A 142 15.88 -3.26 -13.02
C VAL A 142 16.15 -2.18 -11.97
N ARG A 143 15.98 -0.92 -12.37
CA ARG A 143 16.00 0.22 -11.44
C ARG A 143 14.58 0.53 -11.00
N THR A 144 14.33 0.38 -9.72
CA THR A 144 13.01 0.59 -9.12
C THR A 144 13.13 1.18 -7.72
N ASN A 145 12.04 1.19 -6.95
CA ASN A 145 12.04 1.59 -5.56
C ASN A 145 11.25 0.60 -4.71
N GLN A 146 11.67 0.48 -3.47
CA GLN A 146 10.86 -0.07 -2.38
C GLN A 146 10.38 1.09 -1.54
N PHE A 147 9.47 0.85 -0.59
CA PHE A 147 9.15 1.88 0.39
C PHE A 147 8.76 1.27 1.73
N SER A 148 8.89 2.08 2.77
CA SER A 148 8.23 1.85 4.06
C SER A 148 7.16 2.91 4.29
N VAL A 149 6.21 2.61 5.17
CA VAL A 149 5.09 3.51 5.47
C VAL A 149 4.89 3.68 6.98
N THR A 150 4.54 4.89 7.39
CA THR A 150 3.99 5.19 8.71
C THR A 150 2.63 5.86 8.53
N ARG A 151 1.61 5.38 9.26
CA ARG A 151 0.24 5.88 9.16
C ARG A 151 -0.10 6.76 10.36
N HIS A 152 -0.70 7.91 10.08
CA HIS A 152 -1.33 8.78 11.07
C HIS A 152 -2.76 9.07 10.66
N GLU A 153 -3.65 9.21 11.64
CA GLU A 153 -5.03 9.59 11.43
C GLU A 153 -5.45 10.64 12.46
N LYS A 154 -6.21 11.63 12.02
CA LYS A 154 -6.79 12.65 12.90
C LYS A 154 -8.13 13.14 12.36
N ILE A 155 -8.94 13.74 13.20
CA ILE A 155 -10.20 14.35 12.77
C ILE A 155 -9.90 15.75 12.23
N ALA A 156 -10.37 16.07 11.03
CA ALA A 156 -10.23 17.40 10.43
C ALA A 156 -11.38 18.30 10.90
N ASN A 157 -11.33 18.74 12.16
CA ASN A 157 -12.31 19.68 12.72
C ASN A 157 -11.90 21.13 12.43
N GLY A 158 -12.53 21.76 11.42
CA GLY A 158 -12.31 23.16 11.05
C GLY A 158 -12.71 24.20 12.11
N LEU A 159 -13.17 23.78 13.29
CA LEU A 159 -13.68 24.65 14.37
C LEU A 159 -12.64 24.99 15.45
N LEU A 160 -11.53 24.26 15.56
CA LEU A 160 -10.60 24.37 16.70
C LEU A 160 -9.13 24.31 16.25
N GLY A 161 -8.63 25.37 15.61
CA GLY A 161 -7.20 25.71 15.54
C GLY A 161 -6.23 24.73 14.83
N ASP A 162 -6.60 23.48 14.61
CA ASP A 162 -5.80 22.46 13.96
C ASP A 162 -6.25 22.35 12.50
N GLN A 163 -5.60 23.13 11.63
CA GLN A 163 -5.92 23.19 10.21
C GLN A 163 -5.62 21.85 9.55
N GLY A 164 -6.67 21.10 9.23
CA GLY A 164 -6.60 19.86 8.47
C GLY A 164 -7.74 19.81 7.46
N LEU A 165 -7.48 19.22 6.30
CA LEU A 165 -8.47 18.93 5.29
C LEU A 165 -8.83 17.44 5.40
N PRO A 166 -10.11 17.04 5.49
CA PRO A 166 -10.45 15.62 5.44
C PRO A 166 -10.01 15.04 4.11
N GLY A 167 -9.37 13.87 4.14
CA GLY A 167 -8.69 13.36 2.96
C GLY A 167 -7.73 12.21 3.25
N VAL A 168 -7.25 11.59 2.19
CA VAL A 168 -6.17 10.61 2.20
C VAL A 168 -4.92 11.25 1.59
N PHE A 169 -3.88 11.41 2.38
CA PHE A 169 -2.65 12.10 2.01
C PHE A 169 -1.50 11.11 1.98
N VAL A 170 -0.78 11.04 0.86
CA VAL A 170 0.45 10.26 0.71
C VAL A 170 1.60 11.25 0.60
N LEU A 171 2.37 11.35 1.67
CA LEU A 171 3.55 12.20 1.76
C LEU A 171 4.76 11.31 1.51
N TYR A 172 5.47 11.52 0.41
CA TYR A 172 6.61 10.69 0.04
C TYR A 172 7.92 11.46 0.11
N GLU A 173 8.95 10.80 0.63
CA GLU A 173 10.32 11.31 0.70
C GLU A 173 11.30 10.24 0.20
N LEU A 174 12.34 10.66 -0.51
CA LEU A 174 13.39 9.76 -0.98
C LEU A 174 14.45 9.55 0.10
N SER A 175 14.72 8.28 0.38
CA SER A 175 15.84 7.87 1.22
C SER A 175 17.18 8.18 0.56
N PRO A 176 18.17 8.68 1.31
CA PRO A 176 19.52 8.88 0.80
C PRO A 176 20.28 7.56 0.59
N MET A 177 19.73 6.42 1.04
CA MET A 177 20.33 5.09 0.90
C MET A 177 19.73 4.32 -0.27
N MET A 178 20.56 3.52 -0.95
CA MET A 178 20.15 2.65 -2.04
C MET A 178 20.38 1.19 -1.67
N VAL A 179 19.41 0.32 -2.02
CA VAL A 179 19.52 -1.13 -1.84
C VAL A 179 19.89 -1.79 -3.17
N LYS A 180 20.87 -2.69 -3.14
CA LYS A 180 21.25 -3.50 -4.30
C LYS A 180 20.91 -4.96 -4.03
N LEU A 181 19.92 -5.48 -4.76
CA LEU A 181 19.50 -6.87 -4.70
C LEU A 181 20.12 -7.61 -5.89
N THR A 182 20.78 -8.73 -5.59
CA THR A 182 21.37 -9.60 -6.61
C THR A 182 20.68 -10.94 -6.55
N GLU A 183 19.95 -11.27 -7.59
CA GLU A 183 19.38 -12.60 -7.74
C GLU A 183 20.52 -13.61 -7.98
N LYS A 184 20.48 -14.71 -7.25
CA LYS A 184 21.45 -15.81 -7.40
C LYS A 184 20.69 -17.12 -7.46
N HIS A 185 21.02 -17.96 -8.44
CA HIS A 185 20.63 -19.35 -8.41
C HIS A 185 21.56 -20.16 -7.50
N ARG A 186 21.00 -21.17 -6.83
CA ARG A 186 21.80 -22.19 -6.16
C ARG A 186 22.52 -23.02 -7.22
N SER A 187 23.79 -23.35 -6.98
CA SER A 187 24.55 -24.19 -7.90
C SER A 187 24.04 -25.63 -7.90
N PHE A 188 24.18 -26.31 -9.04
CA PHE A 188 23.86 -27.74 -9.16
C PHE A 188 24.65 -28.59 -8.15
N THR A 189 25.88 -28.19 -7.82
CA THR A 189 26.69 -28.85 -6.78
C THR A 189 25.98 -28.86 -5.43
N HIS A 190 25.27 -27.78 -5.08
CA HIS A 190 24.53 -27.69 -3.83
C HIS A 190 23.32 -28.64 -3.78
N PHE A 191 22.76 -28.99 -4.94
CA PHE A 191 21.75 -30.04 -5.06
C PHE A 191 22.39 -31.42 -4.90
N LEU A 192 23.50 -31.69 -5.60
CA LEU A 192 24.18 -32.98 -5.55
C LEU A 192 24.69 -33.31 -4.14
N THR A 193 25.30 -32.34 -3.45
CA THR A 193 25.71 -32.51 -2.06
C THR A 193 24.51 -32.79 -1.16
N GLY A 194 23.36 -32.17 -1.42
CA GLY A 194 22.09 -32.47 -0.74
C GLY A 194 21.63 -33.92 -0.94
N VAL A 195 21.66 -34.42 -2.19
CA VAL A 195 21.29 -35.81 -2.50
C VAL A 195 22.24 -36.80 -1.82
N CYS A 196 23.55 -36.58 -1.92
CA CYS A 196 24.55 -37.43 -1.27
C CYS A 196 24.38 -37.42 0.26
N ALA A 197 24.07 -36.28 0.87
CA ALA A 197 23.82 -36.18 2.31
C ALA A 197 22.58 -36.99 2.73
N ILE A 198 21.49 -36.94 1.94
CA ILE A 198 20.28 -37.72 2.20
C ILE A 198 20.55 -39.23 2.08
N VAL A 199 21.21 -39.67 1.00
CA VAL A 199 21.53 -41.09 0.79
C VAL A 199 22.50 -41.61 1.86
N GLY A 200 23.56 -40.87 2.15
CA GLY A 200 24.52 -41.21 3.20
C GLY A 200 23.85 -41.27 4.58
N GLY A 201 22.95 -40.33 4.88
CA GLY A 201 22.14 -40.33 6.09
C GLY A 201 21.28 -41.59 6.22
N ILE A 202 20.59 -42.00 5.15
CA ILE A 202 19.77 -43.23 5.14
C ILE A 202 20.63 -44.46 5.41
N PHE A 203 21.77 -44.61 4.72
CA PHE A 203 22.67 -45.75 4.93
C PHE A 203 23.24 -45.81 6.35
N THR A 204 23.56 -44.64 6.91
CA THR A 204 24.11 -44.55 8.27
C THR A 204 23.07 -44.95 9.31
N VAL A 205 21.84 -44.45 9.18
CA VAL A 205 20.73 -44.78 10.08
C VAL A 205 20.35 -46.25 9.95
N ALA A 206 20.26 -46.79 8.72
CA ALA A 206 19.97 -48.20 8.49
C ALA A 206 21.05 -49.12 9.10
N GLY A 207 22.34 -48.81 8.91
CA GLY A 207 23.44 -49.57 9.49
C GLY A 207 23.46 -49.51 11.03
N PHE A 208 23.11 -48.36 11.61
CA PHE A 208 23.00 -48.23 13.06
C PHE A 208 21.87 -49.09 13.64
N ILE A 209 20.71 -49.10 12.99
CA ILE A 209 19.56 -49.93 13.38
C ILE A 209 19.91 -51.42 13.26
N ASP A 210 20.50 -51.84 12.14
CA ASP A 210 20.88 -53.24 11.92
C ASP A 210 21.89 -53.72 12.97
N SER A 211 22.92 -52.90 13.26
CA SER A 211 23.91 -53.21 14.29
C SER A 211 23.29 -53.35 15.68
N LEU A 212 22.35 -52.46 16.05
CA LEU A 212 21.63 -52.55 17.32
C LEU A 212 20.77 -53.82 17.40
N ILE A 213 20.07 -54.18 16.34
CA ILE A 213 19.24 -55.40 16.28
C ILE A 213 20.14 -56.64 16.38
N TYR A 214 21.23 -56.69 15.63
CA TYR A 214 22.14 -57.83 15.62
C TYR A 214 22.81 -58.06 16.99
N HIS A 215 23.32 -56.99 17.61
CA HIS A 215 23.94 -57.08 18.93
C HIS A 215 22.92 -57.40 20.03
N SER A 216 21.71 -56.85 19.99
CA SER A 216 20.66 -57.19 20.96
C SER A 216 20.18 -58.63 20.80
N ALA A 217 19.95 -59.10 19.57
CA ALA A 217 19.59 -60.50 19.30
C ALA A 217 20.66 -61.48 19.78
N ARG A 218 21.94 -61.24 19.47
CA ARG A 218 23.05 -62.09 19.98
C ARG A 218 23.20 -62.03 21.50
N ALA A 219 23.03 -60.86 22.12
CA ALA A 219 23.12 -60.73 23.58
C ALA A 219 21.99 -61.50 24.29
N ILE A 220 20.78 -61.47 23.73
CA ILE A 220 19.63 -62.24 24.21
C ILE A 220 19.89 -63.75 24.03
N GLN A 221 20.33 -64.17 22.85
CA GLN A 221 20.61 -65.58 22.55
C GLN A 221 21.72 -66.15 23.45
N LYS A 222 22.79 -65.37 23.67
CA LYS A 222 23.87 -65.75 24.60
C LYS A 222 23.40 -65.79 26.06
N LYS A 223 22.47 -64.92 26.47
CA LYS A 223 21.84 -65.00 27.80
C LYS A 223 20.96 -66.24 27.95
N ILE A 224 20.23 -66.61 26.90
CA ILE A 224 19.41 -67.84 26.85
C ILE A 224 20.29 -69.10 26.92
N GLU A 225 21.39 -69.16 26.16
CA GLU A 225 22.34 -70.30 26.18
C GLU A 225 23.05 -70.48 27.52
N LEU A 226 23.30 -69.39 28.26
CA LEU A 226 23.89 -69.42 29.61
C LEU A 226 22.88 -69.78 30.72
N GLY A 227 21.62 -70.13 30.37
CA GLY A 227 20.60 -70.58 31.31
C GLY A 227 20.10 -69.52 32.30
N LYS A 228 20.45 -68.25 32.08
CA LYS A 228 19.88 -67.12 32.84
C LYS A 228 18.61 -66.69 32.14
N THR A 229 17.46 -67.14 32.65
CA THR A 229 16.14 -66.72 32.19
C THR A 229 16.03 -65.20 32.15
N ILE A 230 15.30 -64.71 31.13
CA ILE A 230 14.97 -63.31 30.85
C ILE A 230 14.53 -62.59 32.14
#